data_AF-A0A832U955-F1
#
_entry.id   AF-A0A832U955-F1
#
_cell.length_a   1.000
_cell.length_b   1.000
_cell.length_c   1.000
_cell.angle_alpha   90.00
_cell.angle_beta   90.00
_cell.angle_gamma   90.00
#
_symmetry.space_group_name_H-M   'P 1'
#
loop_
_entity.id
_entity.type
_entity.pdbx_description
1 polymer ?
#
loop_
_entity_poly.entity_id
_entity_poly.type
_entity_poly.pdbx_seq_one_letter_code
_entity_poly.pdbx_strand_id
1 'polypeptide(L)'
;FYHWSAGGPGIQIEKSAGVMDDVEIYNNTIHNTYCPGIWLFNYDTSSATRDKAKNVYIHHNIFYDTGTNPSITWVGGIITGGFEDTVIENNVFDGVYHAAIANMYINSYTPGYVPEGDGFTTIVRNNIIVNTKLRTKSPSGTGYGIINYLPKTHSFVLENNCLYNNSAGNYKNCKSTTDIYVNPLFADPKNHDCHLQSVSGRWNGKTWVKDKVSSPCIDAGYAYSNYSNEPEDNGNRINIGRYGNTIYASLSGVSEVNDAPIMKPISEVTVKTGENMSILVKASDEDGDSLTYSASVLPAGVSFNESSGLFNWRPVNDQEGTYTISFKVSDGKLNDSEVAKINVILNLSGEIYNNRIREASPEDVFPDKTYLDVGGISSVGRYRDFVWFNVSEYTNSTEISSATLSLFWYYPSGIRPNDTVI
;
A
#
# COMPACT_ATOMS: atom_id res chain seq x y z
N PHE A 1 -11.84 -18.40 39.19
CA PHE A 1 -11.28 -19.66 39.74
C PHE A 1 -9.91 -19.36 40.36
N TYR A 2 -9.70 -19.64 41.66
CA TYR A 2 -8.39 -19.54 42.31
C TYR A 2 -8.10 -20.87 43.01
N HIS A 3 -7.22 -21.71 42.45
CA HIS A 3 -6.54 -22.67 43.31
C HIS A 3 -5.52 -21.83 44.06
N TRP A 4 -5.81 -21.51 45.33
CA TRP A 4 -5.04 -20.59 46.18
C TRP A 4 -3.56 -20.97 46.34
N SER A 5 -3.15 -22.17 45.89
CA SER A 5 -1.76 -22.63 45.83
C SER A 5 -1.15 -22.77 44.43
N ALA A 6 -1.86 -22.37 43.35
CA ALA A 6 -1.40 -22.54 41.97
C ALA A 6 -0.97 -21.25 41.26
N GLY A 7 -1.28 -20.05 41.78
CA GLY A 7 -1.04 -18.79 41.06
C GLY A 7 -1.95 -18.58 39.85
N GLY A 8 -1.75 -17.48 39.12
CA GLY A 8 -2.47 -17.10 37.88
C GLY A 8 -1.55 -17.06 36.65
N PRO A 9 -2.11 -16.93 35.44
CA PRO A 9 -1.33 -16.73 34.22
C PRO A 9 -0.63 -15.36 34.24
N GLY A 10 0.34 -15.14 33.34
CA GLY A 10 0.94 -13.81 33.15
C GLY A 10 -0.10 -12.79 32.68
N ILE A 11 -0.88 -13.15 31.64
CA ILE A 11 -2.03 -12.38 31.15
C ILE A 11 -3.24 -13.30 31.05
N GLN A 12 -4.39 -12.83 31.54
CA GLN A 12 -5.65 -13.56 31.49
C GLN A 12 -6.69 -12.79 30.69
N ILE A 13 -7.32 -13.46 29.73
CA ILE A 13 -8.50 -12.98 29.00
C ILE A 13 -9.62 -13.99 29.23
N GLU A 14 -10.62 -13.57 30.01
CA GLU A 14 -11.74 -14.41 30.47
C GLU A 14 -13.05 -13.81 29.99
N LYS A 15 -13.72 -14.49 29.05
CA LYS A 15 -15.10 -14.15 28.68
C LYS A 15 -16.08 -14.99 29.50
N SER A 16 -16.82 -14.33 30.39
CA SER A 16 -17.91 -14.94 31.17
C SER A 16 -19.31 -14.57 30.68
N ALA A 17 -19.46 -13.43 29.99
CA ALA A 17 -20.70 -12.95 29.38
C ALA A 17 -20.40 -11.83 28.37
N GLY A 18 -21.37 -11.46 27.54
CA GLY A 18 -21.29 -10.26 26.70
C GLY A 18 -20.46 -10.42 25.43
N VAL A 19 -19.84 -9.32 24.98
CA VAL A 19 -18.93 -9.26 23.83
C VAL A 19 -17.49 -9.15 24.33
N MET A 20 -16.58 -9.91 23.73
CA MET A 20 -15.14 -9.78 23.97
C MET A 20 -14.41 -10.02 22.64
N ASP A 21 -14.44 -9.01 21.79
CA ASP A 21 -13.82 -9.02 20.47
C ASP A 21 -12.66 -8.02 20.42
N ASP A 22 -11.81 -8.12 19.41
CA ASP A 22 -10.77 -7.13 19.06
C ASP A 22 -9.76 -6.88 20.19
N VAL A 23 -9.13 -7.96 20.67
CA VAL A 23 -8.13 -7.92 21.74
C VAL A 23 -6.73 -8.07 21.17
N GLU A 24 -5.82 -7.15 21.46
CA GLU A 24 -4.42 -7.20 21.01
C GLU A 24 -3.46 -7.34 22.20
N ILE A 25 -2.51 -8.28 22.11
CA ILE A 25 -1.48 -8.53 23.14
C ILE A 25 -0.11 -8.58 22.48
N TYR A 26 0.72 -7.55 22.71
CA TYR A 26 1.98 -7.43 22.00
C TYR A 26 3.13 -6.79 22.76
N ASN A 27 4.34 -7.03 22.26
CA ASN A 27 5.59 -6.48 22.79
C ASN A 27 5.92 -6.84 24.24
N ASN A 28 5.29 -7.88 24.80
CA ASN A 28 5.56 -8.32 26.17
C ASN A 28 6.78 -9.25 26.25
N THR A 29 7.36 -9.34 27.45
CA THR A 29 8.27 -10.42 27.84
C THR A 29 7.64 -11.13 29.03
N ILE A 30 7.20 -12.36 28.83
CA ILE A 30 6.43 -13.13 29.81
C ILE A 30 7.24 -14.36 30.20
N HIS A 31 7.63 -14.46 31.46
CA HIS A 31 8.58 -15.48 31.84
C HIS A 31 8.41 -16.00 33.26
N ASN A 32 8.96 -17.19 33.51
CA ASN A 32 8.97 -17.85 34.82
C ASN A 32 7.58 -17.94 35.47
N THR A 33 6.52 -18.00 34.67
CA THR A 33 5.16 -18.09 35.17
C THR A 33 4.90 -19.49 35.74
N TYR A 34 4.16 -19.55 36.84
CA TYR A 34 3.76 -20.82 37.42
C TYR A 34 2.66 -21.48 36.56
N CYS A 35 1.67 -20.71 36.13
CA CYS A 35 0.62 -21.08 35.18
C CYS A 35 1.02 -20.67 33.73
N PRO A 36 0.13 -20.64 32.72
CA PRO A 36 0.48 -20.21 31.37
C PRO A 36 1.05 -18.79 31.32
N GLY A 37 1.79 -18.48 30.26
CA GLY A 37 2.15 -17.10 29.95
C GLY A 37 0.90 -16.27 29.65
N ILE A 38 0.11 -16.69 28.68
CA ILE A 38 -1.21 -16.13 28.35
C ILE A 38 -2.26 -17.23 28.48
N TRP A 39 -3.38 -16.89 29.08
CA TRP A 39 -4.55 -17.76 29.14
C TRP A 39 -5.79 -17.03 28.59
N LEU A 40 -6.28 -17.52 27.45
CA LEU A 40 -7.45 -17.04 26.72
C LEU A 40 -8.55 -18.09 26.84
N PHE A 41 -9.69 -17.77 27.45
CA PHE A 41 -10.76 -18.76 27.58
C PHE A 41 -12.14 -18.13 27.64
N ASN A 42 -13.09 -18.80 27.00
CA ASN A 42 -14.49 -18.44 26.97
C ASN A 42 -15.31 -19.48 27.76
N TYR A 43 -15.93 -19.05 28.85
CA TYR A 43 -16.83 -19.86 29.66
C TYR A 43 -18.32 -19.65 29.32
N ASP A 44 -18.63 -18.68 28.49
CA ASP A 44 -20.00 -18.33 28.16
C ASP A 44 -20.63 -19.39 27.24
N THR A 45 -21.63 -20.11 27.76
CA THR A 45 -22.36 -21.15 27.01
C THR A 45 -23.65 -20.63 26.38
N SER A 46 -23.90 -19.31 26.42
CA SER A 46 -25.12 -18.72 25.87
C SER A 46 -25.10 -18.73 24.34
N SER A 47 -26.14 -19.29 23.73
CA SER A 47 -26.30 -19.29 22.28
C SER A 47 -26.41 -17.87 21.69
N ALA A 48 -26.86 -16.89 22.48
CA ALA A 48 -27.04 -15.49 22.05
C ALA A 48 -25.74 -14.68 21.95
N THR A 49 -24.63 -15.21 22.49
CA THR A 49 -23.33 -14.55 22.54
C THR A 49 -22.19 -15.46 22.07
N ARG A 50 -22.54 -16.54 21.36
CA ARG A 50 -21.60 -17.52 20.81
C ARG A 50 -20.61 -16.87 19.84
N ASP A 51 -21.09 -15.98 18.97
CA ASP A 51 -20.27 -15.36 17.92
C ASP A 51 -19.60 -14.06 18.41
N LYS A 52 -19.38 -13.90 19.72
CA LYS A 52 -18.93 -12.63 20.36
C LYS A 52 -17.66 -12.82 21.21
N ALA A 53 -16.74 -13.62 20.69
CA ALA A 53 -15.42 -13.91 21.25
C ALA A 53 -14.41 -14.08 20.11
N LYS A 54 -14.12 -13.02 19.37
CA LYS A 54 -13.37 -13.09 18.10
C LYS A 54 -12.20 -12.11 18.04
N ASN A 55 -11.36 -12.25 17.02
CA ASN A 55 -10.33 -11.28 16.64
C ASN A 55 -9.32 -11.00 17.78
N VAL A 56 -8.70 -12.06 18.30
CA VAL A 56 -7.61 -11.90 19.27
C VAL A 56 -6.27 -11.95 18.54
N TYR A 57 -5.45 -10.91 18.67
CA TYR A 57 -4.16 -10.81 18.00
C TYR A 57 -3.01 -10.79 19.02
N ILE A 58 -2.17 -11.83 19.01
CA ILE A 58 -1.06 -12.00 19.95
C ILE A 58 0.25 -12.01 19.18
N HIS A 59 1.05 -10.95 19.30
CA HIS A 59 2.23 -10.80 18.44
C HIS A 59 3.45 -10.14 19.10
N HIS A 60 4.65 -10.46 18.61
CA HIS A 60 5.90 -9.82 19.05
C HIS A 60 6.18 -9.98 20.56
N ASN A 61 5.70 -11.05 21.17
CA ASN A 61 5.97 -11.39 22.57
C ASN A 61 7.15 -12.37 22.69
N ILE A 62 7.87 -12.32 23.81
CA ILE A 62 8.83 -13.36 24.22
C ILE A 62 8.23 -14.13 25.38
N PHE A 63 8.32 -15.45 25.30
CA PHE A 63 8.02 -16.38 26.37
C PHE A 63 9.26 -17.17 26.72
N TYR A 64 9.66 -17.18 27.99
CA TYR A 64 10.65 -18.15 28.45
C TYR A 64 10.32 -18.74 29.83
N ASP A 65 10.57 -20.04 29.97
CA ASP A 65 10.34 -20.77 31.22
C ASP A 65 8.92 -20.60 31.80
N THR A 66 7.90 -20.48 30.95
CA THR A 66 6.49 -20.39 31.39
C THR A 66 5.88 -21.77 31.63
N GLY A 67 4.85 -21.83 32.47
CA GLY A 67 4.10 -23.06 32.74
C GLY A 67 4.77 -24.03 33.70
N THR A 68 5.52 -23.51 34.67
CA THR A 68 6.37 -24.32 35.57
C THR A 68 5.60 -25.18 36.58
N ASN A 69 4.29 -24.99 36.74
CA ASN A 69 3.48 -25.75 37.69
C ASN A 69 3.40 -27.23 37.31
N PRO A 70 3.90 -28.13 38.18
CA PRO A 70 3.94 -29.56 37.86
C PRO A 70 2.58 -30.24 38.07
N SER A 71 1.68 -29.64 38.84
CA SER A 71 0.48 -30.31 39.38
C SER A 71 -0.79 -30.03 38.58
N ILE A 72 -0.82 -29.04 37.69
CA ILE A 72 -2.01 -28.66 36.91
C ILE A 72 -1.79 -28.86 35.40
N THR A 73 -2.87 -29.07 34.66
CA THR A 73 -2.84 -29.45 33.24
C THR A 73 -2.83 -28.26 32.27
N TRP A 74 -3.37 -27.12 32.69
CA TRP A 74 -3.47 -25.90 31.89
C TRP A 74 -2.23 -25.02 32.12
N VAL A 75 -1.07 -25.47 31.65
CA VAL A 75 0.19 -24.70 31.70
C VAL A 75 0.79 -24.61 30.31
N GLY A 76 1.62 -23.60 30.02
CA GLY A 76 2.25 -23.44 28.72
C GLY A 76 2.72 -22.03 28.42
N GLY A 77 2.92 -21.73 27.14
CA GLY A 77 3.12 -20.37 26.65
C GLY A 77 1.77 -19.68 26.53
N ILE A 78 1.01 -20.04 25.50
CA ILE A 78 -0.36 -19.59 25.27
C ILE A 78 -1.31 -20.79 25.35
N ILE A 79 -2.31 -20.68 26.23
CA ILE A 79 -3.41 -21.63 26.32
C ILE A 79 -4.68 -20.93 25.87
N THR A 80 -5.35 -21.47 24.85
CA THR A 80 -6.56 -20.87 24.28
C THR A 80 -7.72 -21.88 24.18
N GLY A 81 -8.95 -21.39 24.27
CA GLY A 81 -10.18 -22.16 24.07
C GLY A 81 -11.40 -21.27 23.94
N GLY A 82 -12.17 -21.45 22.86
CA GLY A 82 -13.46 -20.78 22.67
C GLY A 82 -13.40 -19.34 22.16
N PHE A 83 -12.30 -18.95 21.54
CA PHE A 83 -12.16 -17.71 20.77
C PHE A 83 -11.93 -18.02 19.29
N GLU A 84 -12.68 -17.34 18.43
CA GLU A 84 -12.58 -17.47 16.98
C GLU A 84 -11.61 -16.43 16.41
N ASP A 85 -11.08 -16.67 15.21
CA ASP A 85 -10.19 -15.73 14.51
C ASP A 85 -9.02 -15.23 15.37
N THR A 86 -8.46 -16.15 16.18
CA THR A 86 -7.28 -15.83 16.99
C THR A 86 -6.03 -15.98 16.12
N VAL A 87 -5.20 -14.94 16.08
CA VAL A 87 -3.92 -14.93 15.35
C VAL A 87 -2.78 -14.81 16.35
N ILE A 88 -1.87 -15.78 16.31
CA ILE A 88 -0.65 -15.82 17.13
C ILE A 88 0.53 -15.76 16.17
N GLU A 89 1.23 -14.62 16.09
CA GLU A 89 2.33 -14.49 15.14
C GLU A 89 3.54 -13.70 15.64
N ASN A 90 4.70 -13.92 15.03
CA ASN A 90 5.93 -13.20 15.37
C ASN A 90 6.27 -13.30 16.87
N ASN A 91 5.95 -14.39 17.56
CA ASN A 91 6.35 -14.59 18.96
C ASN A 91 7.56 -15.51 19.06
N VAL A 92 8.29 -15.45 20.18
CA VAL A 92 9.37 -16.39 20.52
C VAL A 92 8.99 -17.14 21.79
N PHE A 93 9.10 -18.47 21.75
CA PHE A 93 8.91 -19.36 22.88
C PHE A 93 10.18 -20.17 23.11
N ASP A 94 10.80 -20.02 24.28
CA ASP A 94 12.03 -20.74 24.63
C ASP A 94 11.92 -21.40 26.01
N GLY A 95 12.10 -22.72 26.09
CA GLY A 95 12.10 -23.38 27.40
C GLY A 95 10.72 -23.55 28.04
N VAL A 96 9.64 -23.40 27.26
CA VAL A 96 8.26 -23.49 27.77
C VAL A 96 7.90 -24.93 28.17
N TYR A 97 7.25 -25.11 29.32
CA TYR A 97 6.75 -26.42 29.77
C TYR A 97 5.40 -26.76 29.12
N HIS A 98 5.08 -28.06 28.98
CA HIS A 98 3.83 -28.59 28.36
C HIS A 98 3.72 -28.36 26.86
N ALA A 99 3.44 -27.12 26.45
CA ALA A 99 3.33 -26.70 25.07
C ALA A 99 3.61 -25.20 24.96
N ALA A 100 4.23 -24.77 23.86
CA ALA A 100 4.31 -23.34 23.56
C ALA A 100 2.90 -22.78 23.30
N ILE A 101 2.09 -23.48 22.51
CA ILE A 101 0.71 -23.11 22.21
C ILE A 101 -0.19 -24.35 22.34
N ALA A 102 -1.32 -24.24 23.04
CA ALA A 102 -2.30 -25.30 23.06
C ALA A 102 -3.75 -24.85 23.09
N ASN A 103 -4.59 -25.59 22.33
CA ASN A 103 -6.04 -25.53 22.43
C ASN A 103 -6.52 -26.50 23.51
N MET A 104 -7.12 -26.00 24.59
CA MET A 104 -7.71 -26.82 25.65
C MET A 104 -8.67 -26.07 26.56
N TYR A 105 -9.55 -26.83 27.23
CA TYR A 105 -10.34 -26.37 28.37
C TYR A 105 -9.82 -27.00 29.68
N ILE A 106 -10.10 -26.36 30.81
CA ILE A 106 -9.77 -26.90 32.14
C ILE A 106 -10.76 -28.00 32.53
N ASN A 107 -10.25 -29.10 33.10
CA ASN A 107 -10.95 -30.11 33.93
C ASN A 107 -12.47 -30.21 33.73
N SER A 108 -12.89 -31.05 32.78
CA SER A 108 -14.30 -31.43 32.56
C SER A 108 -15.24 -30.34 32.04
N TYR A 109 -14.74 -29.12 31.78
CA TYR A 109 -15.53 -28.12 31.06
C TYR A 109 -15.57 -28.46 29.57
N THR A 110 -16.74 -28.92 29.12
CA THR A 110 -17.09 -29.02 27.70
C THR A 110 -18.21 -28.00 27.49
N PRO A 111 -17.99 -26.90 26.75
CA PRO A 111 -19.07 -25.97 26.46
C PRO A 111 -20.19 -26.73 25.72
N GLY A 112 -21.43 -26.59 26.20
CA GLY A 112 -22.60 -27.31 25.67
C GLY A 112 -23.05 -26.89 24.27
N TYR A 113 -22.18 -26.21 23.50
CA TYR A 113 -22.53 -25.52 22.28
C TYR A 113 -21.30 -25.32 21.37
N VAL A 114 -20.90 -26.35 20.63
CA VAL A 114 -20.09 -26.21 19.40
C VAL A 114 -20.50 -27.31 18.42
N PRO A 115 -21.07 -27.01 17.24
CA PRO A 115 -21.33 -28.03 16.21
C PRO A 115 -20.01 -28.71 15.80
N GLU A 116 -20.01 -30.03 15.60
CA GLU A 116 -18.87 -30.73 14.97
C GLU A 116 -18.72 -30.18 13.52
N GLY A 117 -17.52 -29.74 13.13
CA GLY A 117 -17.25 -29.16 11.80
C GLY A 117 -16.64 -27.75 11.85
N ASP A 118 -17.46 -26.71 11.86
CA ASP A 118 -17.06 -25.28 11.89
C ASP A 118 -16.83 -24.79 13.33
N GLY A 119 -15.64 -25.11 13.85
CA GLY A 119 -15.21 -24.76 15.20
C GLY A 119 -14.37 -23.47 15.28
N PHE A 120 -13.67 -23.31 16.40
CA PHE A 120 -12.77 -22.18 16.63
C PHE A 120 -11.45 -22.37 15.89
N THR A 121 -11.09 -21.41 15.04
CA THR A 121 -9.82 -21.43 14.28
C THR A 121 -8.79 -20.53 14.96
N THR A 122 -7.57 -21.05 15.12
CA THR A 122 -6.41 -20.27 15.54
C THR A 122 -5.32 -20.34 14.47
N ILE A 123 -4.92 -19.18 13.96
CA ILE A 123 -3.79 -19.05 13.03
C ILE A 123 -2.53 -18.88 13.86
N VAL A 124 -1.52 -19.72 13.61
CA VAL A 124 -0.23 -19.66 14.26
C VAL A 124 0.83 -19.56 13.17
N ARG A 125 1.49 -18.41 13.07
CA ARG A 125 2.46 -18.18 12.00
C ARG A 125 3.66 -17.36 12.39
N ASN A 126 4.78 -17.52 11.68
CA ASN A 126 6.00 -16.76 11.93
C ASN A 126 6.50 -16.79 13.38
N ASN A 127 6.12 -17.78 14.20
CA ASN A 127 6.62 -17.89 15.56
C ASN A 127 7.91 -18.73 15.58
N ILE A 128 8.78 -18.47 16.55
CA ILE A 128 9.91 -19.35 16.85
C ILE A 128 9.60 -20.10 18.13
N ILE A 129 9.56 -21.43 18.08
CA ILE A 129 9.26 -22.32 19.21
C ILE A 129 10.43 -23.28 19.43
N VAL A 130 11.16 -23.07 20.52
CA VAL A 130 12.36 -23.82 20.81
C VAL A 130 12.45 -24.34 22.23
N ASN A 131 13.19 -25.43 22.39
CA ASN A 131 13.62 -25.98 23.68
C ASN A 131 12.46 -26.24 24.66
N THR A 132 11.26 -26.56 24.19
CA THR A 132 10.14 -26.87 25.08
C THR A 132 10.52 -27.99 26.05
N LYS A 133 10.10 -27.88 27.31
CA LYS A 133 10.57 -28.73 28.40
C LYS A 133 9.62 -29.87 28.72
N LEU A 134 10.20 -31.04 28.99
CA LEU A 134 9.46 -32.25 29.31
C LEU A 134 8.78 -32.10 30.67
N ARG A 135 7.51 -32.49 30.77
CA ARG A 135 6.78 -32.55 32.04
C ARG A 135 6.79 -33.94 32.63
N THR A 136 6.98 -34.00 33.94
CA THR A 136 7.07 -35.25 34.71
C THR A 136 5.79 -35.61 35.45
N LYS A 137 4.82 -34.69 35.54
CA LYS A 137 3.59 -34.86 36.35
C LYS A 137 2.29 -34.73 35.56
N SER A 138 1.58 -33.59 35.56
CA SER A 138 0.17 -33.56 35.11
C SER A 138 -0.11 -32.58 33.96
N PRO A 139 -0.20 -32.98 32.66
CA PRO A 139 0.17 -34.28 32.11
C PRO A 139 1.68 -34.49 31.96
N SER A 140 2.12 -35.72 32.25
CA SER A 140 3.49 -36.18 32.06
C SER A 140 3.74 -36.50 30.59
N GLY A 141 5.01 -36.50 30.18
CA GLY A 141 5.40 -36.82 28.81
C GLY A 141 5.06 -35.75 27.78
N THR A 142 4.64 -34.56 28.23
CA THR A 142 4.42 -33.40 27.36
C THR A 142 5.64 -32.49 27.32
N GLY A 143 5.63 -31.51 26.42
CA GLY A 143 6.80 -30.70 26.03
C GLY A 143 6.80 -30.51 24.53
N TYR A 144 5.63 -30.36 23.92
CA TYR A 144 5.49 -30.22 22.47
C TYR A 144 5.62 -28.77 22.06
N GLY A 145 5.87 -28.49 20.78
CA GLY A 145 5.70 -27.13 20.26
C GLY A 145 4.23 -26.69 20.36
N ILE A 146 3.36 -27.39 19.63
CA ILE A 146 1.92 -27.07 19.56
C ILE A 146 1.08 -28.31 19.86
N ILE A 147 0.02 -28.16 20.66
CA ILE A 147 -0.92 -29.25 20.98
C ILE A 147 -2.36 -28.83 20.74
N ASN A 148 -3.11 -29.65 19.99
CA ASN A 148 -4.56 -29.52 19.94
C ASN A 148 -5.23 -30.63 20.78
N TYR A 149 -5.74 -30.29 21.97
CA TYR A 149 -6.53 -31.23 22.76
C TYR A 149 -8.01 -31.27 22.35
N LEU A 150 -8.44 -30.38 21.46
CA LEU A 150 -9.83 -30.21 21.05
C LEU A 150 -10.04 -30.40 19.52
N PRO A 151 -9.49 -31.45 18.89
CA PRO A 151 -9.45 -31.56 17.42
C PRO A 151 -10.83 -31.70 16.75
N LYS A 152 -11.90 -31.94 17.52
CA LYS A 152 -13.28 -32.00 17.02
C LYS A 152 -13.93 -30.62 16.86
N THR A 153 -13.46 -29.63 17.60
CA THR A 153 -14.10 -28.31 17.74
C THR A 153 -13.15 -27.15 17.59
N HIS A 154 -11.84 -27.40 17.52
CA HIS A 154 -10.82 -26.38 17.31
C HIS A 154 -9.83 -26.87 16.26
N SER A 155 -9.37 -25.96 15.43
CA SER A 155 -8.37 -26.19 14.41
C SER A 155 -7.20 -25.21 14.57
N PHE A 156 -6.03 -25.63 14.09
CA PHE A 156 -4.90 -24.73 13.89
C PHE A 156 -4.62 -24.61 12.40
N VAL A 157 -4.41 -23.38 11.95
CA VAL A 157 -3.75 -23.08 10.68
C VAL A 157 -2.31 -22.72 11.02
N LEU A 158 -1.37 -23.59 10.66
CA LEU A 158 0.05 -23.44 11.00
C LEU A 158 0.84 -23.01 9.77
N GLU A 159 1.47 -21.84 9.81
CA GLU A 159 2.15 -21.26 8.66
C GLU A 159 3.55 -20.72 9.00
N ASN A 160 4.61 -21.26 8.40
CA ASN A 160 5.94 -20.66 8.45
C ASN A 160 6.47 -20.38 9.88
N ASN A 161 6.15 -21.25 10.85
CA ASN A 161 6.79 -21.23 12.17
C ASN A 161 8.15 -21.93 12.10
N CYS A 162 9.07 -21.54 12.98
CA CYS A 162 10.33 -22.24 13.19
C CYS A 162 10.27 -23.07 14.48
N LEU A 163 10.51 -24.38 14.38
CA LEU A 163 10.50 -25.28 15.53
C LEU A 163 11.83 -26.00 15.68
N TYR A 164 12.43 -25.95 16.87
CA TYR A 164 13.73 -26.57 17.11
C TYR A 164 13.90 -27.12 18.52
N ASN A 165 14.41 -28.35 18.63
CA ASN A 165 14.79 -28.97 19.90
C ASN A 165 13.65 -29.06 20.94
N ASN A 166 12.43 -29.37 20.50
CA ASN A 166 11.25 -29.51 21.37
C ASN A 166 11.19 -30.92 21.99
N SER A 167 11.16 -31.01 23.32
CA SER A 167 11.43 -32.27 24.05
C SER A 167 10.48 -33.44 23.77
N ALA A 168 9.19 -33.17 23.53
CA ALA A 168 8.20 -34.23 23.21
C ALA A 168 7.88 -34.30 21.71
N GLY A 169 8.45 -33.41 20.90
CA GLY A 169 8.18 -33.28 19.46
C GLY A 169 7.52 -31.95 19.09
N ASN A 170 7.33 -31.71 17.79
CA ASN A 170 6.84 -30.43 17.29
C ASN A 170 5.32 -30.27 17.47
N TYR A 171 4.56 -31.33 17.21
CA TYR A 171 3.09 -31.26 17.21
C TYR A 171 2.46 -32.46 17.90
N LYS A 172 1.27 -32.23 18.45
CA LYS A 172 0.33 -33.29 18.86
C LYS A 172 -1.07 -32.92 18.39
N ASN A 173 -1.71 -33.83 17.64
CA ASN A 173 -3.05 -33.68 17.04
C ASN A 173 -3.21 -32.44 16.12
N CYS A 174 -2.11 -31.97 15.54
CA CYS A 174 -2.06 -30.95 14.51
C CYS A 174 -0.83 -31.20 13.63
N LYS A 175 -0.74 -30.55 12.47
CA LYS A 175 0.40 -30.66 11.56
C LYS A 175 0.52 -29.40 10.71
N SER A 176 1.74 -29.09 10.30
CA SER A 176 2.04 -28.05 9.31
C SER A 176 2.72 -28.67 8.10
N THR A 177 2.55 -28.04 6.94
CA THR A 177 3.30 -28.34 5.71
C THR A 177 4.29 -27.24 5.33
N THR A 178 4.28 -26.11 6.04
CA THR A 178 5.08 -24.92 5.70
C THR A 178 6.04 -24.49 6.83
N ASP A 179 5.88 -25.03 8.03
CA ASP A 179 6.80 -24.79 9.15
C ASP A 179 8.20 -25.38 8.87
N ILE A 180 9.23 -24.72 9.38
CA ILE A 180 10.64 -25.08 9.24
C ILE A 180 11.21 -25.66 10.54
N TYR A 181 12.19 -26.55 10.41
CA TYR A 181 12.73 -27.34 11.54
C TYR A 181 14.24 -27.14 11.73
N VAL A 182 14.63 -25.90 12.00
CA VAL A 182 16.03 -25.45 11.96
C VAL A 182 16.39 -24.68 13.22
N ASN A 183 17.66 -24.69 13.63
CA ASN A 183 18.11 -23.83 14.71
C ASN A 183 17.93 -22.36 14.31
N PRO A 184 17.20 -21.53 15.08
CA PRO A 184 16.99 -20.12 14.73
C PRO A 184 18.26 -19.27 14.85
N LEU A 185 19.36 -19.78 15.41
CA LEU A 185 20.62 -19.05 15.55
C LEU A 185 20.42 -17.69 16.23
N PHE A 186 19.87 -17.70 17.44
CA PHE A 186 19.76 -16.49 18.25
C PHE A 186 21.13 -15.90 18.60
N ALA A 187 21.18 -14.58 18.67
CA ALA A 187 22.35 -13.79 19.00
C ALA A 187 22.98 -14.18 20.34
N ASP A 188 22.17 -14.17 21.40
CA ASP A 188 22.59 -14.54 22.75
C ASP A 188 21.45 -15.19 23.52
N PRO A 189 21.17 -16.50 23.27
CA PRO A 189 20.07 -17.21 23.91
C PRO A 189 20.21 -17.28 25.43
N LYS A 190 21.43 -17.17 25.99
CA LYS A 190 21.64 -17.21 27.45
C LYS A 190 21.09 -15.97 28.15
N ASN A 191 21.10 -14.84 27.47
CA ASN A 191 20.57 -13.57 27.96
C ASN A 191 19.21 -13.24 27.33
N HIS A 192 18.58 -14.23 26.68
CA HIS A 192 17.29 -14.10 25.99
C HIS A 192 17.27 -13.04 24.87
N ASP A 193 18.43 -12.73 24.28
CA ASP A 193 18.50 -11.95 23.05
C ASP A 193 18.11 -12.84 21.87
N CYS A 194 16.84 -12.73 21.47
CA CYS A 194 16.26 -13.51 20.39
C CYS A 194 16.42 -12.84 19.01
N HIS A 195 17.28 -11.82 18.85
CA HIS A 195 17.64 -11.35 17.51
C HIS A 195 18.29 -12.50 16.74
N LEU A 196 17.99 -12.56 15.45
CA LEU A 196 18.56 -13.55 14.56
C LEU A 196 20.00 -13.15 14.23
N GLN A 197 20.94 -14.10 14.28
CA GLN A 197 22.30 -13.82 13.82
C GLN A 197 22.28 -13.45 12.34
N SER A 198 23.07 -12.45 11.95
CA SER A 198 23.17 -12.02 10.55
C SER A 198 24.58 -11.57 10.21
N VAL A 199 25.13 -12.07 9.09
CA VAL A 199 26.40 -11.58 8.53
C VAL A 199 26.27 -10.16 7.94
N SER A 200 25.05 -9.76 7.59
CA SER A 200 24.73 -8.47 6.97
C SER A 200 24.48 -7.41 8.04
N GLY A 201 23.82 -7.80 9.13
CA GLY A 201 23.69 -6.99 10.33
C GLY A 201 22.48 -7.41 11.18
N ARG A 202 22.61 -7.33 12.49
CA ARG A 202 21.48 -7.36 13.43
C ARG A 202 21.58 -6.20 14.41
N TRP A 203 20.44 -5.78 14.95
CA TRP A 203 20.42 -4.81 16.03
C TRP A 203 20.85 -5.46 17.35
N ASN A 204 21.68 -4.79 18.14
CA ASN A 204 22.09 -5.25 19.49
C ASN A 204 21.53 -4.38 20.63
N GLY A 205 20.54 -3.54 20.34
CA GLY A 205 20.01 -2.55 21.29
C GLY A 205 20.66 -1.17 21.19
N LYS A 206 21.79 -1.03 20.48
CA LYS A 206 22.53 0.25 20.34
C LYS A 206 23.01 0.53 18.92
N THR A 207 23.46 -0.50 18.22
CA THR A 207 24.04 -0.38 16.88
C THR A 207 23.84 -1.69 16.10
N TRP A 208 24.03 -1.61 14.79
CA TRP A 208 24.05 -2.76 13.91
C TRP A 208 25.40 -3.48 14.03
N VAL A 209 25.36 -4.78 14.30
CA VAL A 209 26.55 -5.64 14.42
C VAL A 209 26.44 -6.82 13.47
N LYS A 210 27.58 -7.31 12.99
CA LYS A 210 27.67 -8.47 12.09
C LYS A 210 28.07 -9.72 12.88
N ASP A 211 27.35 -10.80 12.65
CA ASP A 211 27.68 -12.12 13.16
C ASP A 211 28.46 -12.94 12.13
N LYS A 212 28.85 -14.16 12.52
CA LYS A 212 29.63 -15.07 11.66
C LYS A 212 28.77 -15.89 10.70
N VAL A 213 27.48 -16.00 10.98
CA VAL A 213 26.52 -16.81 10.25
C VAL A 213 25.18 -16.07 10.21
N SER A 214 24.38 -16.35 9.18
CA SER A 214 23.01 -15.86 9.10
C SER A 214 22.02 -16.93 9.53
N SER A 215 21.02 -16.52 10.30
CA SER A 215 19.91 -17.37 10.68
C SER A 215 19.10 -17.81 9.46
N PRO A 216 18.68 -19.09 9.40
CA PRO A 216 17.73 -19.55 8.39
C PRO A 216 16.30 -19.03 8.61
N CYS A 217 16.05 -18.29 9.71
CA CYS A 217 14.77 -17.65 9.98
C CYS A 217 14.68 -16.23 9.38
N ILE A 218 15.77 -15.73 8.79
CA ILE A 218 15.76 -14.48 8.04
C ILE A 218 15.04 -14.70 6.71
N ASP A 219 14.15 -13.80 6.32
CA ASP A 219 13.35 -13.84 5.08
C ASP A 219 12.54 -15.14 4.90
N ALA A 220 12.15 -15.78 5.99
CA ALA A 220 11.56 -17.12 5.99
C ALA A 220 10.07 -17.15 6.36
N GLY A 221 9.50 -16.02 6.76
CA GLY A 221 8.12 -15.93 7.23
C GLY A 221 7.07 -16.14 6.15
N TYR A 222 5.81 -16.01 6.53
CA TYR A 222 4.68 -16.22 5.65
C TYR A 222 4.69 -15.19 4.52
N ALA A 223 4.52 -15.66 3.27
CA ALA A 223 4.77 -14.86 2.07
C ALA A 223 3.84 -13.63 1.91
N TYR A 224 2.69 -13.63 2.59
CA TYR A 224 1.73 -12.52 2.57
C TYR A 224 1.75 -11.69 3.85
N SER A 225 2.67 -11.96 4.78
CA SER A 225 2.88 -11.08 5.93
C SER A 225 3.54 -9.78 5.48
N ASN A 226 3.08 -8.67 6.05
CA ASN A 226 3.75 -7.39 5.85
C ASN A 226 5.18 -7.44 6.41
N TYR A 227 6.13 -6.85 5.68
CA TYR A 227 7.53 -6.68 6.07
C TYR A 227 8.01 -5.22 5.92
N SER A 228 7.11 -4.29 5.60
CA SER A 228 7.43 -2.88 5.29
C SER A 228 8.12 -2.12 6.42
N ASN A 229 8.07 -2.63 7.65
CA ASN A 229 8.75 -2.03 8.79
C ASN A 229 10.15 -2.62 9.03
N GLU A 230 10.54 -3.68 8.31
CA GLU A 230 11.90 -4.19 8.37
C GLU A 230 12.86 -3.22 7.68
N PRO A 231 14.10 -3.06 8.18
CA PRO A 231 15.09 -2.24 7.51
C PRO A 231 15.41 -2.76 6.10
N GLU A 232 15.92 -1.89 5.23
CA GLU A 232 16.38 -2.27 3.88
C GLU A 232 17.38 -3.45 3.93
N ASP A 233 17.47 -4.19 2.83
CA ASP A 233 18.13 -5.49 2.74
C ASP A 233 17.38 -6.62 3.49
N ASN A 234 16.04 -6.64 3.36
CA ASN A 234 15.10 -7.60 3.96
C ASN A 234 14.63 -8.72 3.00
N GLY A 235 15.18 -8.78 1.78
CA GLY A 235 14.85 -9.83 0.80
C GLY A 235 13.37 -9.98 0.42
N ASN A 236 12.56 -8.93 0.54
CA ASN A 236 11.12 -8.89 0.22
C ASN A 236 10.28 -9.90 1.02
N ARG A 237 10.74 -10.28 2.22
CA ARG A 237 10.02 -11.28 3.03
C ARG A 237 10.31 -11.10 4.51
N ILE A 238 9.25 -11.17 5.31
CA ILE A 238 9.36 -11.00 6.76
C ILE A 238 10.30 -12.03 7.40
N ASN A 239 11.07 -11.59 8.38
CA ASN A 239 11.77 -12.47 9.32
C ASN A 239 10.77 -13.23 10.21
N ILE A 240 11.08 -14.48 10.57
CA ILE A 240 10.30 -15.23 11.58
C ILE A 240 10.71 -14.76 12.98
N GLY A 241 9.75 -14.66 13.90
CA GLY A 241 9.99 -14.41 15.33
C GLY A 241 9.73 -12.97 15.75
N ARG A 242 10.16 -12.62 16.98
CA ARG A 242 9.80 -11.36 17.67
C ARG A 242 10.00 -10.11 16.82
N TYR A 243 11.07 -10.06 16.05
CA TYR A 243 11.51 -8.85 15.38
C TYR A 243 11.06 -8.77 13.91
N GLY A 244 10.35 -9.79 13.41
CA GLY A 244 9.76 -9.74 12.07
C GLY A 244 8.80 -8.57 11.93
N ASN A 245 8.85 -7.86 10.80
CA ASN A 245 8.10 -6.63 10.54
C ASN A 245 8.31 -5.54 11.61
N THR A 246 9.55 -5.40 12.09
CA THR A 246 9.96 -4.30 12.97
C THR A 246 11.25 -3.66 12.48
N ILE A 247 11.51 -2.42 12.89
CA ILE A 247 12.76 -1.72 12.57
C ILE A 247 14.02 -2.36 13.17
N TYR A 248 13.87 -3.42 13.97
CA TYR A 248 14.95 -4.18 14.60
C TYR A 248 15.13 -5.58 14.00
N ALA A 249 14.44 -5.89 12.90
CA ALA A 249 14.64 -7.12 12.13
C ALA A 249 16.10 -7.28 11.69
N SER A 250 16.55 -8.51 11.54
CA SER A 250 17.93 -8.76 11.11
C SER A 250 18.03 -8.71 9.60
N LEU A 251 19.08 -8.08 9.08
CA LEU A 251 19.26 -7.87 7.64
C LEU A 251 19.61 -9.19 6.96
N SER A 252 19.05 -9.46 5.79
CA SER A 252 19.51 -10.56 4.93
C SER A 252 20.74 -10.15 4.12
N GLY A 253 20.89 -8.86 3.83
CA GLY A 253 21.90 -8.35 2.89
C GLY A 253 21.50 -8.52 1.43
N VAL A 254 20.25 -8.93 1.19
CA VAL A 254 19.64 -8.96 -0.14
C VAL A 254 18.81 -7.69 -0.28
N SER A 255 19.38 -6.69 -0.94
CA SER A 255 18.69 -5.45 -1.28
C SER A 255 17.51 -5.73 -2.21
N GLU A 256 16.40 -5.04 -2.00
CA GLU A 256 15.30 -4.99 -2.97
C GLU A 256 15.85 -4.40 -4.29
N VAL A 257 15.54 -5.05 -5.42
CA VAL A 257 15.84 -4.47 -6.72
C VAL A 257 14.69 -3.55 -7.06
N ASN A 258 14.88 -2.25 -6.85
CA ASN A 258 13.86 -1.24 -7.16
C ASN A 258 13.49 -1.29 -8.64
N ASP A 259 12.20 -1.39 -8.91
CA ASP A 259 11.62 -1.24 -10.24
C ASP A 259 11.30 0.25 -10.48
N ALA A 260 11.52 0.74 -11.71
CA ALA A 260 11.21 2.13 -12.01
C ALA A 260 9.69 2.34 -12.07
N PRO A 261 9.16 3.51 -11.65
CA PRO A 261 7.75 3.81 -11.81
C PRO A 261 7.39 3.80 -13.30
N ILE A 262 6.16 3.41 -13.64
CA ILE A 262 5.67 3.35 -15.02
C ILE A 262 4.61 4.43 -15.23
N MET A 263 4.91 5.40 -16.09
CA MET A 263 3.96 6.44 -16.49
C MET A 263 3.04 5.94 -17.61
N LYS A 264 1.76 6.30 -17.54
CA LYS A 264 0.81 6.00 -18.62
C LYS A 264 1.06 6.95 -19.80
N PRO A 265 0.97 6.44 -21.06
CA PRO A 265 1.08 7.29 -22.24
C PRO A 265 0.08 8.45 -22.22
N ILE A 266 0.54 9.63 -22.60
CA ILE A 266 -0.29 10.85 -22.65
C ILE A 266 -0.69 11.10 -24.11
N SER A 267 -1.99 11.00 -24.39
CA SER A 267 -2.52 11.30 -25.73
C SER A 267 -2.33 12.77 -26.11
N GLU A 268 -2.20 13.03 -27.40
CA GLU A 268 -2.19 14.38 -27.94
C GLU A 268 -3.51 15.11 -27.66
N VAL A 269 -3.41 16.39 -27.26
CA VAL A 269 -4.57 17.21 -26.89
C VAL A 269 -4.61 18.45 -27.77
N THR A 270 -5.80 18.79 -28.28
CA THR A 270 -6.04 20.07 -28.95
C THR A 270 -6.99 20.91 -28.10
N VAL A 271 -6.63 22.16 -27.84
CA VAL A 271 -7.42 23.13 -27.06
C VAL A 271 -7.54 24.44 -27.83
N LYS A 272 -8.67 25.13 -27.69
CA LYS A 272 -8.83 26.47 -28.26
C LYS A 272 -8.41 27.55 -27.27
N THR A 273 -7.94 28.69 -27.75
CA THR A 273 -7.68 29.85 -26.88
C THR A 273 -8.93 30.25 -26.09
N GLY A 274 -8.76 30.66 -24.83
CA GLY A 274 -9.84 31.00 -23.91
C GLY A 274 -10.55 29.79 -23.26
N GLU A 275 -10.36 28.56 -23.73
CA GLU A 275 -10.90 27.34 -23.13
C GLU A 275 -9.96 26.76 -22.05
N ASN A 276 -10.52 26.15 -21.01
CA ASN A 276 -9.75 25.44 -19.99
C ASN A 276 -9.43 24.02 -20.47
N MET A 277 -8.22 23.56 -20.21
CA MET A 277 -7.82 22.16 -20.35
C MET A 277 -7.16 21.64 -19.08
N SER A 278 -7.26 20.33 -18.88
CA SER A 278 -6.57 19.62 -17.80
C SER A 278 -6.03 18.28 -18.31
N ILE A 279 -4.85 17.92 -17.84
CA ILE A 279 -4.22 16.60 -18.05
C ILE A 279 -3.89 16.05 -16.67
N LEU A 280 -4.34 14.83 -16.39
CA LEU A 280 -3.93 14.11 -15.19
C LEU A 280 -2.86 13.10 -15.59
N VAL A 281 -1.60 13.40 -15.25
CA VAL A 281 -0.48 12.48 -15.40
C VAL A 281 -0.65 11.35 -14.39
N LYS A 282 -0.64 10.11 -14.87
CA LYS A 282 -0.81 8.92 -14.02
C LYS A 282 0.40 8.02 -14.16
N ALA A 283 0.93 7.58 -13.03
CA ALA A 283 1.94 6.54 -12.95
C ALA A 283 1.55 5.49 -11.90
N SER A 284 2.23 4.34 -11.96
CA SER A 284 2.15 3.28 -10.95
C SER A 284 3.55 2.75 -10.68
N ASP A 285 3.75 2.25 -9.48
CA ASP A 285 5.00 1.67 -9.03
C ASP A 285 4.73 0.26 -8.51
N GLU A 286 5.58 -0.71 -8.86
CA GLU A 286 5.39 -2.11 -8.47
C GLU A 286 5.78 -2.36 -7.01
N ASP A 287 6.78 -1.62 -6.51
CA ASP A 287 7.26 -1.68 -5.14
C ASP A 287 6.34 -0.90 -4.16
N GLY A 288 5.48 -0.03 -4.69
CA GLY A 288 4.53 0.76 -3.92
C GLY A 288 5.13 2.05 -3.35
N ASP A 289 6.24 2.50 -3.92
CA ASP A 289 6.94 3.70 -3.50
C ASP A 289 6.12 4.99 -3.73
N SER A 290 6.42 6.02 -2.95
CA SER A 290 5.75 7.32 -3.06
C SER A 290 6.23 8.08 -4.31
N LEU A 291 5.29 8.48 -5.15
CA LEU A 291 5.59 9.10 -6.44
C LEU A 291 5.58 10.63 -6.38
N THR A 292 6.63 11.23 -6.95
CA THR A 292 6.74 12.68 -7.16
C THR A 292 6.80 12.99 -8.65
N TYR A 293 5.97 13.92 -9.09
CA TYR A 293 5.87 14.31 -10.50
C TYR A 293 6.60 15.64 -10.75
N SER A 294 7.13 15.81 -11.95
CA SER A 294 7.72 17.07 -12.42
C SER A 294 7.47 17.25 -13.91
N ALA A 295 7.65 18.47 -14.41
CA ALA A 295 7.49 18.80 -15.83
C ALA A 295 8.66 19.65 -16.32
N SER A 296 8.92 19.61 -17.62
CA SER A 296 9.82 20.53 -18.31
C SER A 296 9.29 21.97 -18.25
N VAL A 297 10.00 22.92 -18.88
CA VAL A 297 9.58 24.33 -18.97
C VAL A 297 8.10 24.43 -19.40
N LEU A 298 7.30 25.10 -18.56
CA LEU A 298 5.86 25.22 -18.74
C LEU A 298 5.51 26.55 -19.44
N PRO A 299 4.55 26.54 -20.38
CA PRO A 299 3.99 27.78 -20.95
C PRO A 299 3.43 28.74 -19.89
N ALA A 300 3.39 30.03 -20.22
CA ALA A 300 2.78 31.03 -19.35
C ALA A 300 1.30 30.71 -19.09
N GLY A 301 0.87 30.81 -17.83
CA GLY A 301 -0.50 30.53 -17.40
C GLY A 301 -0.80 29.06 -17.07
N VAL A 302 0.21 28.19 -17.11
CA VAL A 302 0.09 26.80 -16.66
C VAL A 302 0.23 26.68 -15.14
N SER A 303 -0.54 25.77 -14.55
CA SER A 303 -0.30 25.26 -13.20
C SER A 303 -0.10 23.74 -13.23
N PHE A 304 0.88 23.26 -12.47
CA PHE A 304 1.16 21.82 -12.33
C PHE A 304 1.30 21.45 -10.86
N ASN A 305 0.55 20.45 -10.40
CA ASN A 305 0.65 19.92 -9.06
C ASN A 305 1.54 18.68 -9.05
N GLU A 306 2.73 18.81 -8.46
CA GLU A 306 3.76 17.76 -8.41
C GLU A 306 3.38 16.54 -7.55
N SER A 307 2.40 16.67 -6.64
CA SER A 307 1.93 15.55 -5.81
C SER A 307 0.78 14.77 -6.47
N SER A 308 -0.10 15.45 -7.21
CA SER A 308 -1.26 14.80 -7.85
C SER A 308 -1.07 14.53 -9.35
N GLY A 309 -0.03 15.08 -9.97
CA GLY A 309 0.18 15.02 -11.42
C GLY A 309 -0.83 15.83 -12.24
N LEU A 310 -1.61 16.72 -11.60
CA LEU A 310 -2.64 17.51 -12.28
C LEU A 310 -2.03 18.75 -12.95
N PHE A 311 -2.07 18.76 -14.27
CA PHE A 311 -1.72 19.88 -15.14
C PHE A 311 -3.00 20.62 -15.55
N ASN A 312 -3.04 21.95 -15.38
CA ASN A 312 -4.14 22.79 -15.85
C ASN A 312 -3.60 23.98 -16.65
N TRP A 313 -4.29 24.31 -17.73
CA TRP A 313 -3.94 25.44 -18.57
C TRP A 313 -5.18 26.06 -19.22
N ARG A 314 -5.16 27.38 -19.36
CA ARG A 314 -6.11 28.15 -20.15
C ARG A 314 -5.32 29.05 -21.11
N PRO A 315 -5.03 28.59 -22.33
CA PRO A 315 -4.27 29.39 -23.28
C PRO A 315 -5.02 30.69 -23.61
N VAL A 316 -4.29 31.79 -23.80
CA VAL A 316 -4.83 33.07 -24.29
C VAL A 316 -4.50 33.26 -25.77
N ASN A 317 -5.10 34.27 -26.40
CA ASN A 317 -4.73 34.65 -27.77
C ASN A 317 -3.23 34.97 -27.83
N ASP A 318 -2.61 34.70 -28.99
CA ASP A 318 -1.16 34.76 -29.22
C ASP A 318 -0.34 33.61 -28.60
N GLN A 319 -1.01 32.59 -28.03
CA GLN A 319 -0.37 31.34 -27.58
C GLN A 319 -0.62 30.15 -28.51
N GLU A 320 -1.05 30.38 -29.75
CA GLU A 320 -1.30 29.32 -30.73
C GLU A 320 0.01 28.59 -31.12
N GLY A 321 -0.11 27.30 -31.39
CA GLY A 321 1.02 26.46 -31.78
C GLY A 321 1.05 25.11 -31.09
N THR A 322 2.11 24.34 -31.37
CA THR A 322 2.32 23.01 -30.79
C THR A 322 3.34 23.09 -29.66
N TYR A 323 2.94 22.64 -28.48
CA TYR A 323 3.75 22.57 -27.28
C TYR A 323 4.12 21.12 -26.98
N THR A 324 5.39 20.89 -26.71
CA THR A 324 5.91 19.56 -26.32
C THR A 324 6.39 19.65 -24.88
N ILE A 325 5.65 19.03 -23.96
CA ILE A 325 5.94 19.08 -22.52
C ILE A 325 6.37 17.69 -22.09
N SER A 326 7.57 17.58 -21.52
CA SER A 326 8.04 16.32 -20.93
C SER A 326 7.62 16.29 -19.46
N PHE A 327 6.85 15.27 -19.10
CA PHE A 327 6.52 14.94 -17.71
C PHE A 327 7.44 13.84 -17.22
N LYS A 328 7.83 13.92 -15.96
CA LYS A 328 8.69 12.94 -15.30
C LYS A 328 8.05 12.53 -13.98
N VAL A 329 8.16 11.25 -13.64
CA VAL A 329 7.79 10.70 -12.33
C VAL A 329 9.00 10.02 -11.71
N SER A 330 9.15 10.15 -10.39
CA SER A 330 10.20 9.49 -9.63
C SER A 330 9.65 8.91 -8.33
N ASP A 331 10.15 7.74 -7.97
CA ASP A 331 9.98 7.04 -6.69
C ASP A 331 11.04 7.48 -5.63
N GLY A 332 11.95 8.39 -6.00
CA GLY A 332 13.09 8.80 -5.17
C GLY A 332 14.42 8.08 -5.47
N LYS A 333 14.39 6.99 -6.25
CA LYS A 333 15.53 6.16 -6.65
C LYS A 333 15.70 6.14 -8.18
N LEU A 334 14.66 5.71 -8.91
CA LEU A 334 14.56 5.68 -10.36
C LEU A 334 13.50 6.67 -10.87
N ASN A 335 13.29 6.69 -12.18
CA ASN A 335 12.35 7.59 -12.82
C ASN A 335 11.92 7.10 -14.20
N ASP A 336 10.75 7.59 -14.62
CA ASP A 336 10.21 7.42 -15.96
C ASP A 336 9.67 8.76 -16.48
N SER A 337 9.53 8.88 -17.79
CA SER A 337 9.11 10.11 -18.44
C SER A 337 8.27 9.88 -19.68
N GLU A 338 7.24 10.71 -19.85
CA GLU A 338 6.41 10.74 -21.05
C GLU A 338 6.33 12.16 -21.61
N VAL A 339 6.02 12.26 -22.90
CA VAL A 339 5.94 13.54 -23.60
C VAL A 339 4.51 13.79 -24.06
N ALA A 340 3.91 14.88 -23.57
CA ALA A 340 2.63 15.37 -24.04
C ALA A 340 2.81 16.36 -25.20
N LYS A 341 2.02 16.17 -26.25
CA LYS A 341 1.86 17.15 -27.34
C LYS A 341 0.53 17.87 -27.18
N ILE A 342 0.59 19.20 -27.08
CA ILE A 342 -0.60 20.05 -26.92
C ILE A 342 -0.64 21.03 -28.09
N ASN A 343 -1.72 20.99 -28.88
CA ASN A 343 -1.97 21.94 -29.95
C ASN A 343 -2.95 23.00 -29.47
N VAL A 344 -2.51 24.25 -29.47
CA VAL A 344 -3.36 25.40 -29.19
C VAL A 344 -3.80 26.02 -30.53
N ILE A 345 -5.11 26.11 -30.73
CA ILE A 345 -5.70 26.75 -31.91
C ILE A 345 -6.53 27.97 -31.50
N LEU A 346 -6.63 28.96 -32.38
CA LEU A 346 -7.38 30.18 -32.09
C LEU A 346 -8.89 29.89 -31.95
N ASN A 347 -9.52 30.46 -30.92
CA ASN A 347 -10.97 30.44 -30.77
C ASN A 347 -11.62 31.65 -31.46
N LEU A 348 -12.21 31.44 -32.63
CA LEU A 348 -12.97 32.47 -33.33
C LEU A 348 -14.42 32.47 -32.81
N SER A 349 -14.68 33.23 -31.74
CA SER A 349 -16.04 33.46 -31.24
C SER A 349 -16.51 34.87 -31.60
N GLY A 350 -17.17 35.01 -32.74
CA GLY A 350 -17.82 36.23 -33.20
C GLY A 350 -18.71 35.94 -34.40
N GLU A 351 -19.77 36.73 -34.61
CA GLU A 351 -20.55 36.64 -35.84
C GLU A 351 -19.63 36.91 -37.03
N ILE A 352 -19.48 35.91 -37.90
CA ILE A 352 -18.76 36.08 -39.17
C ILE A 352 -19.64 36.98 -40.04
N TYR A 353 -19.33 38.28 -40.08
CA TYR A 353 -19.95 39.19 -41.03
C TYR A 353 -19.41 38.88 -42.44
N ASN A 354 -20.20 38.18 -43.23
CA ASN A 354 -19.98 38.11 -44.67
C ASN A 354 -20.42 39.46 -45.27
N ASN A 355 -19.46 40.32 -45.59
CA ASN A 355 -19.74 41.65 -46.16
C ASN A 355 -20.33 41.59 -47.59
N ARG A 356 -20.67 40.40 -48.12
CA ARG A 356 -21.30 40.16 -49.43
C ARG A 356 -20.60 40.83 -50.61
N ILE A 357 -19.31 41.14 -50.49
CA ILE A 357 -18.51 41.84 -51.51
C ILE A 357 -18.60 41.14 -52.90
N ARG A 358 -18.80 39.81 -52.95
CA ARG A 358 -19.00 39.06 -54.19
C ARG A 358 -20.40 39.14 -54.80
N GLU A 359 -21.45 39.45 -54.03
CA GLU A 359 -22.80 39.62 -54.60
C GLU A 359 -22.93 40.95 -55.37
N ALA A 360 -22.06 41.94 -55.09
CA ALA A 360 -22.09 43.26 -55.73
C ALA A 360 -21.31 43.36 -57.05
N SER A 361 -20.31 42.49 -57.30
CA SER A 361 -19.54 42.47 -58.57
C SER A 361 -18.97 41.07 -58.85
N PRO A 362 -19.77 40.16 -59.43
CA PRO A 362 -19.36 38.76 -59.64
C PRO A 362 -18.36 38.53 -60.79
N GLU A 363 -18.17 39.49 -61.70
CA GLU A 363 -17.41 39.32 -62.96
C GLU A 363 -16.30 40.37 -63.19
N ASP A 364 -16.16 41.37 -62.32
CA ASP A 364 -15.20 42.47 -62.54
C ASP A 364 -13.78 42.10 -62.05
N VAL A 365 -12.79 42.28 -62.93
CA VAL A 365 -11.36 42.16 -62.60
C VAL A 365 -10.84 43.54 -62.23
N PHE A 366 -10.42 43.71 -60.97
CA PHE A 366 -9.83 44.96 -60.51
C PHE A 366 -8.41 45.11 -61.09
N PRO A 367 -8.04 46.29 -61.63
CA PRO A 367 -6.71 46.52 -62.20
C PRO A 367 -5.63 46.50 -61.12
N ASP A 368 -4.41 46.23 -61.57
CA ASP A 368 -3.11 46.07 -60.92
C ASP A 368 -2.61 47.31 -60.14
N LYS A 369 -3.42 47.81 -59.19
CA LYS A 369 -3.00 48.81 -58.22
C LYS A 369 -2.85 48.22 -56.83
N THR A 370 -1.79 48.63 -56.14
CA THR A 370 -1.34 48.18 -54.81
C THR A 370 -2.26 48.57 -53.65
N TYR A 371 -3.54 48.85 -53.89
CA TYR A 371 -4.53 49.10 -52.85
C TYR A 371 -5.93 48.66 -53.30
N LEU A 372 -6.72 48.14 -52.34
CA LEU A 372 -8.12 47.75 -52.51
C LEU A 372 -9.01 49.01 -52.44
N ASP A 373 -9.68 49.37 -53.54
CA ASP A 373 -10.66 50.47 -53.57
C ASP A 373 -12.04 49.94 -53.16
N VAL A 374 -12.54 50.38 -52.00
CA VAL A 374 -13.84 49.97 -51.42
C VAL A 374 -14.93 51.02 -51.62
N GLY A 375 -14.88 51.85 -52.67
CA GLY A 375 -16.01 52.75 -52.94
C GLY A 375 -15.90 53.63 -54.17
N GLY A 376 -16.34 53.10 -55.32
CA GLY A 376 -16.63 53.92 -56.50
C GLY A 376 -17.52 53.23 -57.52
N ILE A 377 -18.78 53.68 -57.66
CA ILE A 377 -19.61 53.46 -58.85
C ILE A 377 -19.87 54.83 -59.48
N SER A 378 -19.55 54.98 -60.77
CA SER A 378 -19.92 56.17 -61.54
C SER A 378 -21.45 56.22 -61.68
N SER A 379 -22.03 57.39 -61.38
CA SER A 379 -23.46 57.76 -61.45
C SER A 379 -24.35 57.67 -60.19
N VAL A 380 -23.87 57.19 -59.04
CA VAL A 380 -24.72 57.08 -57.82
C VAL A 380 -24.20 57.81 -56.56
N GLY A 381 -23.02 58.42 -56.63
CA GLY A 381 -22.41 59.17 -55.52
C GLY A 381 -21.54 58.31 -54.58
N ARG A 382 -20.65 58.97 -53.83
CA ARG A 382 -19.68 58.32 -52.92
C ARG A 382 -20.36 57.92 -51.61
N TYR A 383 -20.45 56.63 -51.32
CA TYR A 383 -20.64 56.16 -49.95
C TYR A 383 -19.26 55.80 -49.39
N ARG A 384 -18.94 56.35 -48.21
CA ARG A 384 -17.82 55.86 -47.41
C ARG A 384 -18.35 54.63 -46.67
N ASP A 385 -17.99 53.43 -47.11
CA ASP A 385 -18.16 52.27 -46.25
C ASP A 385 -16.88 52.10 -45.43
N PHE A 386 -17.03 52.01 -44.12
CA PHE A 386 -15.91 51.90 -43.20
C PHE A 386 -15.84 50.45 -42.70
N VAL A 387 -14.65 49.83 -42.78
CA VAL A 387 -14.38 48.63 -41.99
C VAL A 387 -14.18 49.08 -40.54
N TRP A 388 -15.20 48.88 -39.70
CA TRP A 388 -15.10 49.15 -38.26
C TRP A 388 -14.57 47.92 -37.55
N PHE A 389 -13.44 48.08 -36.86
CA PHE A 389 -12.99 47.11 -35.88
C PHE A 389 -13.58 47.50 -34.54
N ASN A 390 -14.44 46.65 -33.96
CA ASN A 390 -14.88 46.88 -32.60
C ASN A 390 -13.74 46.54 -31.64
N VAL A 391 -13.08 47.58 -31.13
CA VAL A 391 -11.96 47.48 -30.18
C VAL A 391 -12.37 47.77 -28.74
N SER A 392 -13.68 47.85 -28.47
CA SER A 392 -14.22 48.25 -27.15
C SER A 392 -13.87 47.29 -26.00
N GLU A 393 -13.41 46.07 -26.31
CA GLU A 393 -12.93 45.10 -25.32
C GLU A 393 -11.49 45.40 -24.83
N TYR A 394 -10.73 46.22 -25.55
CA TYR A 394 -9.36 46.64 -25.19
C TYR A 394 -9.37 47.93 -24.37
N THR A 395 -10.06 47.93 -23.22
CA THR A 395 -10.34 49.14 -22.41
C THR A 395 -9.13 49.74 -21.70
N ASN A 396 -8.02 49.02 -21.61
CA ASN A 396 -6.82 49.44 -20.87
C ASN A 396 -5.65 49.87 -21.77
N SER A 397 -5.86 49.95 -23.08
CA SER A 397 -4.81 50.28 -24.06
C SER A 397 -5.09 51.65 -24.68
N THR A 398 -4.15 52.60 -24.57
CA THR A 398 -4.30 53.93 -25.20
C THR A 398 -3.84 53.95 -26.66
N GLU A 399 -3.07 52.95 -27.09
CA GLU A 399 -2.60 52.77 -28.46
C GLU A 399 -2.67 51.29 -28.86
N ILE A 400 -3.00 51.03 -30.13
CA ILE A 400 -2.88 49.71 -30.77
C ILE A 400 -1.63 49.76 -31.63
N SER A 401 -0.53 49.15 -31.18
CA SER A 401 0.77 49.22 -31.86
C SER A 401 0.87 48.31 -33.10
N SER A 402 0.00 47.30 -33.20
CA SER A 402 -0.09 46.39 -34.35
C SER A 402 -1.47 45.73 -34.43
N ALA A 403 -2.00 45.54 -35.63
CA ALA A 403 -3.21 44.76 -35.88
C ALA A 403 -2.96 43.82 -37.07
N THR A 404 -3.31 42.54 -36.91
CA THR A 404 -3.18 41.56 -37.98
C THR A 404 -4.54 41.34 -38.63
N LEU A 405 -4.67 41.77 -39.90
CA LEU A 405 -5.84 41.46 -40.72
C LEU A 405 -5.58 40.15 -41.47
N SER A 406 -6.18 39.06 -41.01
CA SER A 406 -6.14 37.78 -41.71
C SER A 406 -7.28 37.69 -42.72
N LEU A 407 -6.95 37.81 -44.00
CA LEU A 407 -7.90 37.61 -45.10
C LEU A 407 -7.96 36.12 -45.44
N PHE A 408 -9.09 35.48 -45.13
CA PHE A 408 -9.35 34.10 -45.53
C PHE A 408 -10.21 34.09 -46.80
N TRP A 409 -9.71 33.46 -47.86
CA TRP A 409 -10.50 33.18 -49.05
C TRP A 409 -10.99 31.73 -49.01
N TYR A 410 -12.32 31.57 -48.96
CA TYR A 410 -12.97 30.28 -49.08
C TYR A 410 -13.29 30.00 -50.54
N TYR A 411 -12.71 28.93 -51.11
CA TYR A 411 -13.09 28.42 -52.42
C TYR A 411 -14.03 27.23 -52.23
N PRO A 412 -15.28 27.27 -52.74
CA PRO A 412 -16.08 26.06 -52.91
C PRO A 412 -15.35 25.12 -53.88
N SER A 413 -15.36 23.81 -53.65
CA SER A 413 -14.72 22.85 -54.57
C SER A 413 -15.37 22.95 -55.94
N GLY A 414 -14.64 23.33 -56.99
CA GLY A 414 -15.26 23.37 -58.32
C GLY A 414 -14.44 23.95 -59.45
N ILE A 415 -14.16 25.26 -59.49
CA ILE A 415 -13.63 25.88 -60.72
C ILE A 415 -12.79 27.11 -60.37
N ARG A 416 -11.55 27.16 -60.90
CA ARG A 416 -10.73 28.37 -60.96
C ARG A 416 -10.49 28.69 -62.43
N PRO A 417 -10.95 29.84 -62.97
CA PRO A 417 -10.67 30.18 -64.36
C PRO A 417 -9.27 30.77 -64.57
N ASN A 418 -8.62 31.39 -63.57
CA ASN A 418 -7.24 31.92 -63.65
C ASN A 418 -6.64 32.24 -62.26
N ASP A 419 -5.32 32.49 -62.24
CA ASP A 419 -4.51 32.77 -61.04
C ASP A 419 -4.87 34.07 -60.31
N THR A 420 -4.68 34.06 -58.99
CA THR A 420 -4.92 35.17 -58.07
C THR A 420 -3.65 35.99 -57.93
N VAL A 421 -3.68 37.25 -58.35
CA VAL A 421 -2.63 38.24 -58.05
C VAL A 421 -3.08 39.03 -56.82
N ILE A 422 -2.18 39.21 -55.86
CA ILE A 422 -2.41 39.94 -54.61
C ILE A 422 -2.44 41.44 -54.86
#